data_AF-V9KVX1-F1
#
_entry.id   AF-V9KVX1-F1
#
_cell.length_a   1.000
_cell.length_b   1.000
_cell.length_c   1.000
_cell.angle_alpha   90.00
_cell.angle_beta   90.00
_cell.angle_gamma   90.00
#
_symmetry.space_group_name_H-M   'P 1'
#
loop_
_entity.id
_entity.type
_entity.pdbx_description
1 polymer ?
#
loop_
_entity_poly.entity_id
_entity_poly.type
_entity_poly.pdbx_seq_one_letter_code
_entity_poly.pdbx_strand_id
1 'polypeptide(L)'
;DPHGELKNQNVLIIRYSLDLTAAKFDLEMGKLEDVLGKCRSKLFEVSRHRPRPHLDSKMLASWNGLMISGFARAGAVLQDKSYVQRAERAATFLRTHLFDSSSKRLLHSCYRGDERMVEQISSPIPGFLDDYAFVIRSLIDLYEASFDQQWLEWAVQLQEAQDRLFWDCEGFAYFTNDTSDPSVLIRLKEDQDGSEPSANSVSASNLLRLSTIAGRPEWADKSRQLLAAFAKRLKTIPIALPEMVTALMAQHHTLKEVVIRGELEADDTQELIQCVNSHYSPNKILLLADGNHQSFLYKTLPFLSALQMKGDKATAYLCQDHTCSLPVTSAEELQSLIIKSDK
;
A
#
# COMPACT_ATOMS: atom_id res chain seq x y z
N ASP A 1 -7.27 2.35 35.31
CA ASP A 1 -6.17 1.95 34.43
C ASP A 1 -5.46 0.73 35.03
N PRO A 2 -4.68 -0.04 34.26
CA PRO A 2 -4.01 -1.27 34.73
C PRO A 2 -2.97 -1.05 35.84
N HIS A 3 -2.48 0.18 36.00
CA HIS A 3 -1.42 0.56 36.95
C HIS A 3 -1.95 1.33 38.18
N GLY A 4 -3.27 1.60 38.24
CA GLY A 4 -3.91 2.37 39.29
C GLY A 4 -3.56 3.87 39.30
N GLU A 5 -2.91 4.39 38.26
CA GLU A 5 -2.47 5.78 38.14
C GLU A 5 -3.62 6.80 38.15
N LEU A 6 -4.80 6.37 37.70
CA LEU A 6 -6.01 7.20 37.62
C LEU A 6 -6.91 7.06 38.85
N LYS A 7 -6.49 6.30 39.87
CA LYS A 7 -7.28 6.10 41.09
C LYS A 7 -7.38 7.42 41.87
N ASN A 8 -8.61 7.81 42.22
CA ASN A 8 -8.93 9.09 42.87
C ASN A 8 -8.52 10.34 42.05
N GLN A 9 -8.27 10.19 40.75
CA GLN A 9 -8.02 11.30 39.85
C GLN A 9 -9.30 11.68 39.10
N ASN A 10 -9.51 12.98 38.91
CA ASN A 10 -10.57 13.47 38.03
C ASN A 10 -10.07 13.44 36.57
N VAL A 11 -10.47 12.42 35.81
CA VAL A 11 -10.25 12.38 34.37
C VAL A 11 -11.34 13.18 33.67
N LEU A 12 -10.96 14.29 33.04
CA LEU A 12 -11.90 15.10 32.27
C LEU A 12 -12.39 14.31 31.06
N ILE A 13 -13.70 14.25 30.88
CA ILE A 13 -14.37 13.56 29.78
C ILE A 13 -15.47 14.43 29.19
N ILE A 14 -15.72 14.28 27.90
CA ILE A 14 -16.87 14.88 27.21
C ILE A 14 -18.00 13.85 27.26
N ARG A 15 -19.10 14.18 27.93
CA ARG A 15 -20.27 13.29 28.07
C ARG A 15 -21.44 13.63 27.15
N TYR A 16 -21.53 14.88 26.71
CA TYR A 16 -22.67 15.41 25.96
C TYR A 16 -22.18 16.38 24.88
N SER A 17 -23.01 16.62 23.86
CA SER A 17 -22.74 17.64 22.85
C SER A 17 -22.71 19.04 23.47
N LEU A 18 -22.16 20.00 22.72
CA LEU A 18 -22.17 21.39 23.14
C LEU A 18 -23.60 21.90 23.33
N ASP A 19 -24.54 21.55 22.45
CA ASP A 19 -25.94 21.98 22.52
C ASP A 19 -26.64 21.48 23.80
N LEU A 20 -26.47 20.20 24.14
CA LEU A 20 -27.04 19.62 25.36
C LEU A 20 -26.41 20.22 26.62
N THR A 21 -25.13 20.57 26.55
CA THR A 21 -24.42 21.22 27.65
C THR A 21 -24.90 22.66 27.82
N ALA A 22 -25.05 23.41 26.73
CA ALA A 22 -25.57 24.77 26.71
C ALA A 22 -26.98 24.83 27.30
N ALA A 23 -27.88 23.94 26.83
CA ALA A 23 -29.24 23.84 27.35
C ALA A 23 -29.29 23.45 28.83
N LYS A 24 -28.46 22.49 29.27
CA LYS A 24 -28.42 22.05 30.67
C LYS A 24 -28.00 23.15 31.64
N PHE A 25 -27.07 24.00 31.23
CA PHE A 25 -26.52 25.06 32.07
C PHE A 25 -27.13 26.44 31.78
N ASP A 26 -28.15 26.50 30.91
CA ASP A 26 -28.81 27.74 30.49
C ASP A 26 -27.82 28.79 29.97
N LEU A 27 -26.96 28.37 29.04
CA LEU A 27 -25.92 29.20 28.43
C LEU A 27 -26.18 29.37 26.93
N GLU A 28 -25.93 30.57 26.42
CA GLU A 28 -25.78 30.77 24.98
C GLU A 28 -24.51 30.05 24.46
N MET A 29 -24.58 29.53 23.24
CA MET A 29 -23.49 28.76 22.62
C MET A 29 -22.15 29.50 22.60
N GLY A 30 -22.14 30.79 22.23
CA GLY A 30 -20.91 31.59 22.21
C GLY A 30 -20.27 31.74 23.60
N LYS A 31 -21.09 31.81 24.66
CA LYS A 31 -20.61 31.89 26.04
C LYS A 31 -20.05 30.54 26.52
N LEU A 32 -20.68 29.43 26.14
CA LEU A 32 -20.15 28.10 26.43
C LEU A 32 -18.80 27.87 25.75
N GLU A 33 -18.66 28.25 24.47
CA GLU A 33 -17.42 28.13 23.72
C GLU A 33 -16.27 28.95 24.32
N ASP A 34 -16.55 30.19 24.76
CA ASP A 34 -15.58 31.04 25.46
C ASP A 34 -15.11 30.41 26.77
N VAL A 35 -16.03 29.88 27.59
CA VAL A 35 -15.70 29.19 28.84
C VAL A 35 -14.84 27.95 28.56
N LEU A 36 -15.22 27.11 27.59
CA LEU A 36 -14.43 25.94 27.22
C LEU A 36 -13.07 26.32 26.64
N GLY A 37 -12.98 27.41 25.87
CA GLY A 37 -11.72 27.99 25.40
C GLY A 37 -10.79 28.34 26.54
N LYS A 38 -11.28 29.11 27.52
CA LYS A 38 -10.52 29.48 28.73
C LYS A 38 -10.08 28.25 29.53
N CYS A 39 -10.95 27.25 29.69
CA CYS A 39 -10.61 26.00 30.35
C CYS A 39 -9.51 25.23 29.61
N ARG A 40 -9.61 25.11 28.28
CA ARG A 40 -8.58 24.48 27.44
C ARG A 40 -7.24 25.20 27.54
N SER A 41 -7.22 26.53 27.51
CA SER A 41 -5.99 27.31 27.69
C SER A 41 -5.35 27.06 29.06
N LYS A 42 -6.14 27.05 30.15
CA LYS A 42 -5.62 26.72 31.49
C LYS A 42 -5.05 25.30 31.55
N LEU A 43 -5.76 24.32 30.98
CA LEU A 43 -5.29 22.93 30.93
C LEU A 43 -4.03 22.78 30.09
N PHE A 44 -3.94 23.51 28.97
CA PHE A 44 -2.76 23.53 28.11
C PHE A 44 -1.54 24.05 28.86
N GLU A 45 -1.65 25.19 29.55
CA GLU A 45 -0.54 25.73 30.35
C GLU A 45 -0.07 24.76 31.43
N VAL A 46 -0.97 24.10 32.15
CA VAL A 46 -0.59 23.05 33.12
C VAL A 46 0.05 21.85 32.42
N SER A 47 -0.46 21.43 31.26
CA SER A 47 0.06 20.28 30.51
C SER A 47 1.50 20.49 30.02
N ARG A 48 1.89 21.74 29.72
CA ARG A 48 3.25 22.09 29.27
C ARG A 48 4.33 21.82 30.32
N HIS A 49 3.96 21.79 31.59
CA HIS A 49 4.87 21.52 32.70
C HIS A 49 5.02 20.02 32.99
N ARG A 50 4.20 19.16 32.38
CA ARG A 50 4.32 17.71 32.52
C ARG A 50 5.48 17.22 31.66
N PRO A 51 6.33 16.30 32.18
CA PRO A 51 7.27 15.58 31.34
C PRO A 51 6.53 14.99 30.15
N ARG A 52 7.01 15.28 28.93
CA ARG A 52 6.41 14.69 27.73
C ARG A 52 6.68 13.19 27.76
N PRO A 53 5.70 12.34 27.39
CA PRO A 53 5.98 10.94 27.14
C PRO A 53 7.14 10.83 26.15
N HIS A 54 8.01 9.82 26.33
CA HIS A 54 9.01 9.51 25.33
C HIS A 54 8.31 9.27 23.99
N LEU A 55 8.79 9.95 22.95
CA LEU A 55 8.32 9.73 21.60
C LEU A 55 9.17 8.61 21.00
N ASP A 56 8.53 7.56 20.48
CA ASP A 56 9.23 6.63 19.61
C ASP A 56 9.61 7.38 18.33
N SER A 57 10.92 7.55 18.11
CA SER A 57 11.46 8.24 16.93
C SER A 57 11.66 7.30 15.75
N LYS A 58 11.37 6.01 15.91
CA LYS A 58 11.58 4.98 14.90
C LYS A 58 10.63 5.16 13.72
N MET A 59 11.19 5.08 12.52
CA MET A 59 10.49 5.07 11.25
C MET A 59 10.75 3.71 10.60
N LEU A 60 9.71 2.89 10.52
CA LEU A 60 9.75 1.52 9.99
C LEU A 60 9.53 1.50 8.48
N ALA A 61 10.24 0.61 7.75
CA ALA A 61 10.02 0.45 6.33
C ALA A 61 8.61 -0.10 6.02
N SER A 62 8.18 -1.12 6.77
CA SER A 62 6.83 -1.72 6.67
C SER A 62 5.71 -0.68 6.81
N TRP A 63 5.71 0.13 7.88
CA TRP A 63 4.69 1.15 8.11
C TRP A 63 4.72 2.30 7.10
N ASN A 64 5.92 2.68 6.62
CA ASN A 64 6.01 3.62 5.50
C ASN A 64 5.39 3.03 4.22
N GLY A 65 5.58 1.73 3.95
CA GLY A 65 4.91 1.04 2.85
C GLY A 65 3.38 1.13 2.94
N LEU A 66 2.80 0.84 4.10
CA LEU A 66 1.35 0.99 4.33
C LEU A 66 0.87 2.44 4.11
N MET A 67 1.61 3.41 4.64
CA MET A 67 1.31 4.84 4.47
C MET A 67 1.37 5.28 2.99
N ILE A 68 2.40 4.87 2.25
CA ILE A 68 2.59 5.18 0.83
C ILE A 68 1.43 4.60 0.01
N SER A 69 1.09 3.33 0.23
CA SER A 69 -0.07 2.68 -0.43
C SER A 69 -1.36 3.46 -0.15
N GLY A 70 -1.60 3.87 1.09
CA GLY A 70 -2.76 4.67 1.47
C GLY A 70 -2.84 6.00 0.74
N PHE A 71 -1.74 6.78 0.72
CA PHE A 71 -1.68 8.06 0.02
C PHE A 71 -1.78 7.91 -1.50
N ALA A 72 -1.12 6.92 -2.10
CA ALA A 72 -1.18 6.67 -3.54
C ALA A 72 -2.62 6.35 -3.97
N ARG A 73 -3.27 5.41 -3.28
CA ARG A 73 -4.66 5.02 -3.57
C ARG A 73 -5.63 6.17 -3.32
N ALA A 74 -5.48 6.92 -2.22
CA ALA A 74 -6.32 8.08 -1.94
C ALA A 74 -6.15 9.17 -2.99
N GLY A 75 -4.91 9.46 -3.41
CA GLY A 75 -4.63 10.45 -4.46
C GLY A 75 -5.22 10.06 -5.80
N ALA A 76 -5.11 8.78 -6.19
CA ALA A 76 -5.68 8.26 -7.44
C ALA A 76 -7.22 8.34 -7.47
N VAL A 77 -7.88 7.96 -6.36
CA VAL A 77 -9.36 7.94 -6.27
C VAL A 77 -9.95 9.34 -6.09
N LEU A 78 -9.34 10.19 -5.25
CA LEU A 78 -9.84 11.53 -4.93
C LEU A 78 -9.35 12.60 -5.92
N GLN A 79 -8.50 12.23 -6.88
CA GLN A 79 -7.84 13.14 -7.82
C GLN A 79 -7.02 14.24 -7.13
N ASP A 80 -6.44 13.91 -5.97
CA ASP A 80 -5.61 14.84 -5.20
C ASP A 80 -4.13 14.54 -5.44
N LYS A 81 -3.52 15.31 -6.34
CA LYS A 81 -2.08 15.22 -6.66
C LYS A 81 -1.20 15.42 -5.42
N SER A 82 -1.67 16.12 -4.39
CA SER A 82 -0.88 16.34 -3.17
C SER A 82 -0.70 15.06 -2.34
N TYR A 83 -1.65 14.11 -2.42
CA TYR A 83 -1.49 12.79 -1.79
C TYR A 83 -0.49 11.94 -2.56
N VAL A 84 -0.55 11.91 -3.90
CA VAL A 84 0.44 11.20 -4.72
C VAL A 84 1.85 11.74 -4.47
N GLN A 85 2.03 13.07 -4.45
CA GLN A 85 3.32 13.71 -4.14
C GLN A 85 3.84 13.37 -2.72
N ARG A 86 2.96 13.18 -1.74
CA ARG A 86 3.36 12.73 -0.39
C ARG A 86 3.84 11.28 -0.43
N ALA A 87 3.16 10.42 -1.18
CA ALA A 87 3.56 9.03 -1.38
C ALA A 87 4.92 8.93 -2.09
N GLU A 88 5.13 9.70 -3.17
CA GLU A 88 6.41 9.78 -3.89
C GLU A 88 7.54 10.21 -2.97
N ARG A 89 7.36 11.29 -2.21
CA ARG A 89 8.36 11.76 -1.23
C ARG A 89 8.71 10.71 -0.19
N ALA A 90 7.71 9.97 0.30
CA ALA A 90 7.92 8.91 1.27
C ALA A 90 8.63 7.69 0.64
N ALA A 91 8.32 7.34 -0.61
CA ALA A 91 9.03 6.30 -1.35
C ALA A 91 10.48 6.70 -1.64
N THR A 92 10.74 7.96 -2.03
CA THR A 92 12.10 8.50 -2.13
C THR A 92 12.83 8.43 -0.79
N PHE A 93 12.17 8.81 0.31
CA PHE A 93 12.74 8.72 1.65
C PHE A 93 13.15 7.27 2.00
N LEU A 94 12.28 6.29 1.74
CA LEU A 94 12.60 4.87 1.91
C LEU A 94 13.84 4.49 1.09
N ARG A 95 13.88 4.87 -0.18
CA ARG A 95 15.00 4.55 -1.09
C ARG A 95 16.30 5.21 -0.65
N THR A 96 16.25 6.40 -0.06
CA THR A 96 17.43 7.14 0.39
C THR A 96 17.96 6.65 1.74
N HIS A 97 17.08 6.35 2.70
CA HIS A 97 17.47 6.13 4.09
C HIS A 97 17.27 4.70 4.59
N LEU A 98 16.43 3.91 3.93
CA LEU A 98 16.05 2.56 4.35
C LEU A 98 16.37 1.51 3.27
N PHE A 99 17.13 1.87 2.25
CA PHE A 99 17.63 0.95 1.25
C PHE A 99 19.14 1.06 1.14
N ASP A 100 19.84 -0.03 1.46
CA ASP A 100 21.27 -0.12 1.26
C ASP A 100 21.56 -0.51 -0.19
N SER A 101 22.06 0.46 -0.96
CA SER A 101 22.39 0.28 -2.37
C SER A 101 23.53 -0.71 -2.61
N SER A 102 24.40 -0.94 -1.62
CA SER A 102 25.54 -1.85 -1.74
C SER A 102 25.12 -3.31 -1.64
N SER A 103 24.35 -3.66 -0.61
CA SER A 103 23.79 -5.00 -0.43
C SER A 103 22.49 -5.24 -1.23
N LYS A 104 21.89 -4.17 -1.76
CA LYS A 104 20.55 -4.15 -2.39
C LYS A 104 19.48 -4.70 -1.45
N ARG A 105 19.54 -4.33 -0.17
CA ARG A 105 18.60 -4.77 0.87
C ARG A 105 17.89 -3.59 1.52
N LEU A 106 16.65 -3.82 1.94
CA LEU A 106 15.97 -2.89 2.84
C LEU A 106 16.56 -2.99 4.24
N LEU A 107 16.51 -1.88 4.95
CA LEU A 107 16.72 -1.78 6.38
C LEU A 107 15.36 -1.72 7.05
N HIS A 108 15.25 -2.33 8.23
CA HIS A 108 13.99 -2.37 8.97
C HIS A 108 13.55 -0.98 9.44
N SER A 109 14.51 -0.18 9.91
CA SER A 109 14.20 1.08 10.56
C SER A 109 15.32 2.12 10.46
N CYS A 110 14.93 3.38 10.61
CA CYS A 110 15.80 4.51 10.87
C CYS A 110 15.12 5.36 11.95
N TYR A 111 15.81 6.38 12.45
CA TYR A 111 15.37 7.12 13.61
C TYR A 111 15.37 8.61 13.32
N ARG A 112 14.43 9.33 13.92
CA ARG A 112 14.47 10.79 13.91
C ARG A 112 15.44 11.23 15.00
N GLY A 113 16.60 11.69 14.57
CA GLY A 113 17.64 12.28 15.40
C GLY A 113 17.29 13.66 15.92
N ASP A 114 18.27 14.26 16.57
CA ASP A 114 18.21 15.65 17.00
C ASP A 114 18.11 16.58 15.77
N GLU A 115 17.50 17.75 15.95
CA GLU A 115 17.24 18.72 14.87
C GLU A 115 16.39 18.17 13.70
N ARG A 116 15.74 17.00 13.87
CA ARG A 116 14.93 16.28 12.87
C ARG A 116 15.74 15.66 11.73
N MET A 117 17.03 15.42 11.94
CA MET A 117 17.85 14.66 10.99
C MET A 117 17.49 13.17 11.01
N VAL A 118 17.76 12.47 9.91
CA VAL A 118 17.61 11.01 9.85
C VAL A 118 18.88 10.38 10.37
N GLU A 119 18.75 9.56 11.39
CA GLU A 119 19.83 8.82 12.02
C GLU A 119 19.66 7.32 11.84
N GLN A 120 20.77 6.62 11.92
CA GLN A 120 20.82 5.17 11.87
C GLN A 120 21.66 4.65 13.04
N ILE A 121 21.28 3.49 13.57
CA ILE A 121 22.06 2.82 14.62
C ILE A 121 23.38 2.27 14.05
N SER A 122 24.37 2.05 14.91
CA SER A 122 25.71 1.61 14.53
C SER A 122 25.75 0.29 13.75
N SER A 123 24.79 -0.60 14.03
CA SER A 123 24.56 -1.84 13.29
C SER A 123 23.12 -1.84 12.77
N PRO A 124 22.86 -1.31 11.57
CA PRO A 124 21.52 -1.27 10.98
C PRO A 124 20.90 -2.67 10.92
N ILE A 125 19.61 -2.76 11.25
CA ILE A 125 18.86 -4.02 11.21
C ILE A 125 18.38 -4.25 9.76
N PRO A 126 18.72 -5.39 9.12
CA PRO A 126 18.15 -5.74 7.82
C PRO A 126 16.63 -5.85 7.89
N GLY A 127 15.94 -5.49 6.81
CA GLY A 127 14.49 -5.59 6.73
C GLY A 127 14.00 -7.03 6.84
N PHE A 128 12.80 -7.19 7.41
CA PHE A 128 12.07 -8.45 7.54
C PHE A 128 11.06 -8.61 6.41
N LEU A 129 10.34 -9.74 6.38
CA LEU A 129 9.39 -10.03 5.30
C LEU A 129 8.31 -8.94 5.12
N ASP A 130 7.79 -8.39 6.21
CA ASP A 130 6.78 -7.32 6.21
C ASP A 130 7.31 -6.01 5.61
N ASP A 131 8.57 -5.65 5.92
CA ASP A 131 9.23 -4.50 5.30
C ASP A 131 9.25 -4.62 3.78
N TYR A 132 9.57 -5.81 3.26
CA TYR A 132 9.55 -6.06 1.81
C TYR A 132 8.13 -6.09 1.25
N ALA A 133 7.24 -6.89 1.84
CA ALA A 133 5.89 -7.10 1.32
C ALA A 133 5.12 -5.79 1.23
N PHE A 134 5.19 -4.94 2.26
CA PHE A 134 4.42 -3.69 2.28
C PHE A 134 5.06 -2.62 1.40
N VAL A 135 6.40 -2.54 1.34
CA VAL A 135 7.07 -1.60 0.43
C VAL A 135 6.80 -1.98 -1.02
N ILE A 136 6.92 -3.26 -1.40
CA ILE A 136 6.60 -3.72 -2.77
C ILE A 136 5.16 -3.36 -3.14
N ARG A 137 4.18 -3.66 -2.28
CA ARG A 137 2.77 -3.31 -2.51
C ARG A 137 2.61 -1.81 -2.73
N SER A 138 3.27 -1.01 -1.90
CA SER A 138 3.20 0.45 -1.97
C SER A 138 3.78 1.01 -3.26
N LEU A 139 4.83 0.39 -3.81
CA LEU A 139 5.46 0.82 -5.05
C LEU A 139 4.61 0.48 -6.28
N ILE A 140 3.92 -0.66 -6.26
CA ILE A 140 2.94 -1.01 -7.30
C ILE A 140 1.77 -0.03 -7.24
N ASP A 141 1.23 0.23 -6.05
CA ASP A 141 0.12 1.19 -5.87
C ASP A 141 0.54 2.63 -6.25
N LEU A 142 1.77 3.02 -5.94
CA LEU A 142 2.32 4.33 -6.31
C LEU A 142 2.47 4.47 -7.83
N TYR A 143 2.96 3.43 -8.51
CA TYR A 143 2.98 3.42 -9.96
C TYR A 143 1.57 3.53 -10.55
N GLU A 144 0.57 2.80 -10.05
CA GLU A 144 -0.79 2.93 -10.60
C GLU A 144 -1.41 4.32 -10.36
N ALA A 145 -0.88 5.09 -9.40
CA ALA A 145 -1.30 6.45 -9.11
C ALA A 145 -0.52 7.53 -9.89
N SER A 146 0.78 7.32 -10.17
CA SER A 146 1.66 8.32 -10.80
C SER A 146 2.08 7.98 -12.23
N PHE A 147 1.97 6.71 -12.62
CA PHE A 147 2.52 6.10 -13.85
C PHE A 147 4.05 6.24 -14.01
N ASP A 148 4.75 6.58 -12.94
CA ASP A 148 6.22 6.62 -12.93
C ASP A 148 6.79 5.20 -12.77
N GLN A 149 7.35 4.70 -13.87
CA GLN A 149 7.81 3.32 -13.99
C GLN A 149 9.02 2.99 -13.10
N GLN A 150 9.74 4.00 -12.57
CA GLN A 150 10.86 3.74 -11.65
C GLN A 150 10.41 3.01 -10.38
N TRP A 151 9.15 3.19 -9.96
CA TRP A 151 8.59 2.53 -8.79
C TRP A 151 8.36 1.04 -9.07
N LEU A 152 7.93 0.67 -10.28
CA LEU A 152 7.82 -0.73 -10.69
C LEU A 152 9.18 -1.41 -10.80
N GLU A 153 10.17 -0.74 -11.39
CA GLU A 153 11.53 -1.26 -11.47
C GLU A 153 12.06 -1.61 -10.06
N TRP A 154 11.83 -0.71 -9.10
CA TRP A 154 12.25 -0.94 -7.73
C TRP A 154 11.41 -2.02 -7.04
N ALA A 155 10.09 -2.10 -7.29
CA ALA A 155 9.24 -3.16 -6.78
C ALA A 155 9.71 -4.54 -7.25
N VAL A 156 10.09 -4.68 -8.52
CA VAL A 156 10.64 -5.92 -9.09
C VAL A 156 11.96 -6.30 -8.43
N GLN A 157 12.88 -5.34 -8.26
CA GLN A 157 14.14 -5.56 -7.56
C GLN A 157 13.92 -6.05 -6.12
N LEU A 158 12.97 -5.44 -5.41
CA LEU A 158 12.64 -5.80 -4.04
C LEU A 158 11.95 -7.17 -3.98
N GLN A 159 11.08 -7.51 -4.93
CA GLN A 159 10.44 -8.83 -4.98
C GLN A 159 11.46 -9.95 -5.23
N GLU A 160 12.46 -9.73 -6.09
CA GLU A 160 13.57 -10.68 -6.28
C GLU A 160 14.41 -10.85 -5.01
N ALA A 161 14.65 -9.74 -4.30
CA ALA A 161 15.34 -9.80 -3.02
C ALA A 161 14.50 -10.53 -1.96
N GLN A 162 13.19 -10.29 -1.90
CA GLN A 162 12.27 -10.99 -1.01
C GLN A 162 12.29 -12.51 -1.28
N ASP A 163 12.24 -12.90 -2.56
CA ASP A 163 12.37 -14.28 -3.01
C ASP A 163 13.67 -14.93 -2.56
N ARG A 164 14.79 -14.24 -2.77
CA ARG A 164 16.11 -14.76 -2.38
C ARG A 164 16.28 -14.90 -0.87
N LEU A 165 15.75 -13.95 -0.10
CA LEU A 165 16.02 -13.84 1.34
C LEU A 165 15.09 -14.72 2.18
N PHE A 166 13.82 -14.83 1.81
CA PHE A 166 12.78 -15.32 2.71
C PHE A 166 12.02 -16.55 2.19
N TRP A 167 12.12 -16.90 0.91
CA TRP A 167 11.32 -18.00 0.34
C TRP A 167 11.76 -19.37 0.87
N ASP A 168 10.79 -20.18 1.28
CA ASP A 168 11.00 -21.59 1.61
C ASP A 168 10.73 -22.48 0.38
N CYS A 169 11.78 -23.07 -0.19
CA CYS A 169 11.65 -23.98 -1.33
C CYS A 169 10.96 -25.31 -0.99
N GLU A 170 10.96 -25.74 0.28
CA GLU A 170 10.38 -27.03 0.70
C GLU A 170 8.93 -26.88 1.13
N GLY A 171 8.67 -25.96 2.06
CA GLY A 171 7.33 -25.75 2.62
C GLY A 171 6.50 -24.68 1.90
N PHE A 172 7.05 -24.03 0.87
CA PHE A 172 6.48 -22.85 0.19
C PHE A 172 6.20 -21.67 1.13
N ALA A 173 5.78 -20.53 0.59
CA ALA A 173 5.62 -19.28 1.32
C ALA A 173 6.93 -18.72 1.90
N TYR A 174 6.83 -17.58 2.57
CA TYR A 174 7.99 -16.85 3.07
C TYR A 174 8.12 -16.97 4.59
N PHE A 175 9.35 -17.14 5.05
CA PHE A 175 9.72 -16.96 6.45
C PHE A 175 9.72 -15.48 6.82
N THR A 176 9.43 -15.16 8.09
CA THR A 176 9.48 -13.80 8.62
C THR A 176 10.88 -13.18 8.60
N ASN A 177 11.92 -14.02 8.69
CA ASN A 177 13.32 -13.63 8.82
C ASN A 177 14.17 -14.25 7.71
N ASP A 178 15.35 -13.66 7.49
CA ASP A 178 16.34 -14.13 6.51
C ASP A 178 16.66 -15.62 6.73
N THR A 179 16.53 -16.40 5.66
CA THR A 179 16.80 -17.84 5.70
C THR A 179 18.23 -18.17 6.13
N SER A 180 19.19 -17.28 5.88
CA SER A 180 20.60 -17.47 6.19
C SER A 180 21.01 -17.05 7.61
N ASP A 181 20.12 -16.42 8.40
CA ASP A 181 20.47 -15.91 9.73
C ASP A 181 20.65 -17.06 10.76
N PRO A 182 21.88 -17.31 11.25
CA PRO A 182 22.13 -18.42 12.18
C PRO A 182 21.61 -18.13 13.60
N SER A 183 21.26 -16.89 13.93
CA SER A 183 20.75 -16.51 15.25
C SER A 183 19.27 -16.87 15.45
N VAL A 184 18.54 -17.12 14.37
CA VAL A 184 17.11 -17.45 14.39
C VAL A 184 16.93 -18.96 14.62
N LEU A 185 16.57 -19.33 15.85
CA LEU A 185 16.37 -20.72 16.25
C LEU A 185 15.09 -21.33 15.66
N ILE A 186 14.02 -20.54 15.57
CA ILE A 186 12.72 -20.96 15.02
C ILE A 186 12.31 -19.93 13.98
N ARG A 187 12.10 -20.39 12.74
CA ARG A 187 11.61 -19.56 11.65
C ARG A 187 10.12 -19.80 11.48
N LEU A 188 9.34 -18.72 11.53
CA LEU A 188 7.89 -18.76 11.40
C LEU A 188 7.46 -18.29 10.01
N LYS A 189 6.31 -18.78 9.59
CA LYS A 189 5.57 -18.27 8.44
C LYS A 189 4.26 -17.73 8.97
N GLU A 190 4.21 -16.42 9.18
CA GLU A 190 3.02 -15.76 9.69
C GLU A 190 1.97 -15.63 8.61
N ASP A 191 0.71 -15.85 9.00
CA ASP A 191 -0.46 -15.90 8.14
C ASP A 191 -1.68 -15.18 8.71
N GLN A 192 -1.63 -14.81 9.99
CA GLN A 192 -2.74 -14.19 10.68
C GLN A 192 -2.72 -12.68 10.44
N ASP A 193 -3.79 -12.17 9.85
CA ASP A 193 -4.01 -10.74 9.75
C ASP A 193 -4.52 -10.21 11.10
N GLY A 194 -3.88 -9.16 11.61
CA GLY A 194 -4.19 -8.52 12.88
C GLY A 194 -4.53 -7.04 12.69
N SER A 195 -3.83 -6.17 13.44
CA SER A 195 -3.86 -4.73 13.18
C SER A 195 -3.27 -4.36 11.81
N GLU A 196 -2.38 -5.23 11.32
CA GLU A 196 -1.72 -5.15 10.02
C GLU A 196 -1.98 -6.48 9.28
N PRO A 197 -2.05 -6.49 7.94
CA PRO A 197 -2.17 -7.72 7.18
C PRO A 197 -0.90 -8.56 7.34
N SER A 198 -0.99 -9.89 7.24
CA SER A 198 0.19 -10.74 7.26
C SER A 198 1.04 -10.49 6.01
N ALA A 199 2.36 -10.51 6.18
CA ALA A 199 3.28 -10.26 5.07
C ALA A 199 3.18 -11.34 3.97
N ASN A 200 2.84 -12.58 4.32
CA ASN A 200 2.55 -13.64 3.35
C ASN A 200 1.25 -13.36 2.57
N SER A 201 0.19 -12.86 3.23
CA SER A 201 -1.05 -12.45 2.58
C SER A 201 -0.78 -11.38 1.52
N VAL A 202 -0.05 -10.33 1.90
CA VAL A 202 0.32 -9.23 0.98
C VAL A 202 1.25 -9.72 -0.14
N SER A 203 2.19 -10.61 0.18
CA SER A 203 3.12 -11.18 -0.81
C SER A 203 2.41 -11.99 -1.90
N ALA A 204 1.36 -12.75 -1.57
CA ALA A 204 0.57 -13.43 -2.61
C ALA A 204 -0.04 -12.44 -3.62
N SER A 205 -0.61 -11.34 -3.12
CA SER A 205 -1.17 -10.29 -3.98
C SER A 205 -0.07 -9.62 -4.83
N ASN A 206 1.07 -9.29 -4.23
CA ASN A 206 2.21 -8.69 -4.93
C ASN A 206 2.75 -9.59 -6.04
N LEU A 207 2.97 -10.88 -5.73
CA LEU A 207 3.42 -11.87 -6.70
C LEU A 207 2.46 -11.97 -7.88
N LEU A 208 1.16 -12.03 -7.61
CA LEU A 208 0.16 -12.10 -8.67
C LEU A 208 0.17 -10.81 -9.51
N ARG A 209 0.18 -9.62 -8.90
CA ARG A 209 0.21 -8.35 -9.63
C ARG A 209 1.48 -8.17 -10.46
N LEU A 210 2.63 -8.46 -9.87
CA LEU A 210 3.92 -8.36 -10.55
C LEU A 210 4.09 -9.42 -11.64
N SER A 211 3.47 -10.59 -11.51
CA SER A 211 3.53 -11.61 -12.58
C SER A 211 2.98 -11.07 -13.91
N THR A 212 1.93 -10.25 -13.84
CA THR A 212 1.35 -9.55 -14.97
C THR A 212 2.17 -8.32 -15.37
N ILE A 213 2.43 -7.40 -14.43
CA ILE A 213 3.07 -6.10 -14.73
C ILE A 213 4.50 -6.28 -15.25
N ALA A 214 5.22 -7.27 -14.71
CA ALA A 214 6.60 -7.56 -15.07
C ALA A 214 6.75 -8.75 -16.03
N GLY A 215 5.66 -9.29 -16.58
CA GLY A 215 5.71 -10.38 -17.56
C GLY A 215 6.41 -11.65 -17.04
N ARG A 216 6.23 -11.96 -15.76
CA ARG A 216 6.94 -13.01 -15.01
C ARG A 216 5.96 -14.08 -14.51
N PRO A 217 5.52 -15.00 -15.37
CA PRO A 217 4.50 -15.99 -15.01
C PRO A 217 4.89 -16.89 -13.84
N GLU A 218 6.19 -17.08 -13.59
CA GLU A 218 6.69 -17.83 -12.44
C GLU A 218 6.24 -17.24 -11.09
N TRP A 219 5.98 -15.93 -11.02
CA TRP A 219 5.43 -15.31 -9.82
C TRP A 219 3.95 -15.63 -9.60
N ALA A 220 3.17 -15.85 -10.66
CA ALA A 220 1.80 -16.33 -10.52
C ALA A 220 1.77 -17.75 -9.93
N ASP A 221 2.71 -18.60 -10.34
CA ASP A 221 2.84 -19.95 -9.78
C ASP A 221 3.35 -19.93 -8.34
N LYS A 222 4.28 -19.02 -8.02
CA LYS A 222 4.74 -18.81 -6.65
C LYS A 222 3.62 -18.32 -5.73
N SER A 223 2.76 -17.41 -6.20
CA SER A 223 1.54 -16.99 -5.48
C SER A 223 0.65 -18.21 -5.20
N ARG A 224 0.44 -19.07 -6.20
CA ARG A 224 -0.34 -20.30 -6.08
C ARG A 224 0.24 -21.26 -5.03
N GLN A 225 1.56 -21.43 -5.02
CA GLN A 225 2.28 -22.24 -4.02
C GLN A 225 2.15 -21.65 -2.61
N LEU A 226 2.27 -20.33 -2.46
CA LEU A 226 2.06 -19.64 -1.19
C LEU A 226 0.65 -19.89 -0.65
N LEU A 227 -0.38 -19.67 -1.47
CA LEU A 227 -1.78 -19.90 -1.11
C LEU A 227 -2.02 -21.37 -0.73
N ALA A 228 -1.38 -22.31 -1.43
CA ALA A 228 -1.47 -23.73 -1.12
C ALA A 228 -0.86 -24.07 0.26
N ALA A 229 0.25 -23.41 0.64
CA ALA A 229 0.88 -23.60 1.96
C ALA A 229 -0.07 -23.28 3.12
N PHE A 230 -0.97 -22.30 2.94
CA PHE A 230 -1.95 -21.89 3.93
C PHE A 230 -3.37 -22.44 3.69
N ALA A 231 -3.53 -23.35 2.72
CA ALA A 231 -4.86 -23.87 2.31
C ALA A 231 -5.64 -24.49 3.48
N LYS A 232 -4.97 -25.13 4.43
CA LYS A 232 -5.63 -25.69 5.63
C LYS A 232 -6.30 -24.58 6.44
N ARG A 233 -5.60 -23.48 6.72
CA ARG A 233 -6.14 -22.37 7.52
C ARG A 233 -7.19 -21.58 6.77
N LEU A 234 -7.00 -21.34 5.47
CA LEU A 234 -8.02 -20.74 4.61
C LEU A 234 -9.34 -21.53 4.64
N LYS A 235 -9.28 -22.86 4.71
CA LYS A 235 -10.48 -23.71 4.82
C LYS A 235 -11.10 -23.70 6.22
N THR A 236 -10.29 -23.66 7.28
CA THR A 236 -10.79 -23.83 8.65
C THR A 236 -11.15 -22.52 9.36
N ILE A 237 -10.38 -21.46 9.14
CA ILE A 237 -10.51 -20.16 9.84
C ILE A 237 -10.21 -19.00 8.87
N PRO A 238 -10.94 -18.84 7.75
CA PRO A 238 -10.68 -17.78 6.76
C PRO A 238 -10.78 -16.37 7.34
N ILE A 239 -11.57 -16.18 8.40
CA ILE A 239 -11.74 -14.88 9.09
C ILE A 239 -10.43 -14.36 9.71
N ALA A 240 -9.45 -15.24 9.95
CA ALA A 240 -8.14 -14.84 10.45
C ALA A 240 -7.15 -14.43 9.33
N LEU A 241 -7.54 -14.59 8.05
CA LEU A 241 -6.70 -14.32 6.88
C LEU A 241 -7.44 -13.50 5.78
N PRO A 242 -8.20 -12.43 6.10
CA PRO A 242 -8.96 -11.65 5.11
C PRO A 242 -8.15 -11.14 3.90
N GLU A 243 -6.90 -10.70 4.08
CA GLU A 243 -6.04 -10.26 2.97
C GLU A 243 -5.65 -11.45 2.09
N MET A 244 -5.36 -12.61 2.69
CA MET A 244 -5.04 -13.82 1.93
C MET A 244 -6.26 -14.36 1.18
N VAL A 245 -7.46 -14.23 1.75
CA VAL A 245 -8.71 -14.55 1.06
C VAL A 245 -8.88 -13.66 -0.16
N THR A 246 -8.54 -12.36 -0.06
CA THR A 246 -8.56 -11.43 -1.20
C THR A 246 -7.58 -11.88 -2.29
N ALA A 247 -6.35 -12.25 -1.92
CA ALA A 247 -5.37 -12.78 -2.87
C ALA A 247 -5.82 -14.12 -3.49
N LEU A 248 -6.47 -15.00 -2.73
CA LEU A 248 -7.05 -16.25 -3.24
C LEU A 248 -8.16 -15.97 -4.26
N MET A 249 -9.05 -15.02 -3.97
CA MET A 249 -10.08 -14.59 -4.92
C MET A 249 -9.46 -14.05 -6.21
N ALA A 250 -8.41 -13.22 -6.09
CA ALA A 250 -7.66 -12.72 -7.24
C ALA A 250 -7.06 -13.86 -8.10
N GLN A 251 -6.48 -14.86 -7.45
CA GLN A 251 -5.90 -16.03 -8.10
C GLN A 251 -6.95 -16.85 -8.86
N HIS A 252 -8.19 -16.92 -8.35
CA HIS A 252 -9.28 -17.68 -8.97
C HIS A 252 -10.02 -16.93 -10.07
N HIS A 253 -10.19 -15.61 -9.94
CA HIS A 253 -10.90 -14.79 -10.92
C HIS A 253 -9.99 -14.19 -12.00
N THR A 254 -8.68 -14.45 -11.92
CA THR A 254 -7.62 -13.79 -12.70
C THR A 254 -7.58 -12.28 -12.46
N LEU A 255 -6.41 -11.66 -12.65
CA LEU A 255 -6.30 -10.20 -12.64
C LEU A 255 -6.94 -9.59 -13.89
N LYS A 256 -7.54 -8.42 -13.68
CA LYS A 256 -8.09 -7.60 -14.76
C LYS A 256 -7.10 -6.53 -15.13
N GLU A 257 -6.62 -6.55 -16.35
CA GLU A 257 -5.63 -5.60 -16.84
C GLU A 257 -6.34 -4.52 -17.63
N VAL A 258 -6.44 -3.32 -17.06
CA VAL A 258 -6.88 -2.15 -17.82
C VAL A 258 -5.64 -1.48 -18.40
N VAL A 259 -5.48 -1.53 -19.71
CA VAL A 259 -4.36 -0.88 -20.41
C VAL A 259 -4.90 0.33 -21.16
N ILE A 260 -4.39 1.52 -20.85
CA ILE A 260 -4.72 2.75 -21.55
C ILE A 260 -3.56 3.11 -22.47
N ARG A 261 -3.80 3.19 -23.77
CA ARG A 261 -2.86 3.74 -24.76
C ARG A 261 -3.17 5.22 -24.92
N GLY A 262 -2.25 6.08 -24.51
CA GLY A 262 -2.39 7.54 -24.60
C GLY A 262 -1.22 8.26 -23.92
N GLU A 263 -1.19 9.58 -24.06
CA GLU A 263 -0.22 10.44 -23.36
C GLU A 263 -0.75 10.79 -21.97
N LEU A 264 0.09 10.68 -20.93
CA LEU A 264 -0.34 10.81 -19.53
C LEU A 264 -1.11 12.12 -19.27
N GLU A 265 -0.58 13.26 -19.73
CA GLU A 265 -1.17 14.58 -19.44
C GLU A 265 -2.32 14.97 -20.38
N ALA A 266 -2.70 14.12 -21.35
CA ALA A 266 -3.82 14.39 -22.23
C ALA A 266 -5.17 14.22 -21.51
N ASP A 267 -6.12 15.13 -21.78
CA ASP A 267 -7.41 15.17 -21.10
C ASP A 267 -8.21 13.86 -21.26
N ASP A 268 -8.18 13.26 -22.45
CA ASP A 268 -8.88 12.00 -22.74
C ASP A 268 -8.23 10.79 -22.02
N THR A 269 -6.91 10.76 -21.91
CA THR A 269 -6.20 9.78 -21.08
C THR A 269 -6.58 9.92 -19.61
N GLN A 270 -6.58 11.16 -19.08
CA GLN A 270 -6.93 11.45 -17.69
C GLN A 270 -8.39 11.07 -17.38
N GLU A 271 -9.31 11.30 -18.32
CA GLU A 271 -10.71 10.89 -18.21
C GLU A 271 -10.85 9.37 -18.08
N LEU A 272 -10.14 8.59 -18.91
CA LEU A 272 -10.13 7.13 -18.81
C LEU A 272 -9.49 6.63 -17.51
N ILE A 273 -8.37 7.22 -17.07
CA ILE A 273 -7.72 6.90 -15.79
C ILE A 273 -8.69 7.16 -14.64
N GLN A 274 -9.38 8.31 -14.63
CA GLN A 274 -10.36 8.65 -13.61
C GLN A 274 -11.52 7.65 -13.60
N CYS A 275 -12.03 7.28 -14.77
CA CYS A 275 -13.07 6.26 -14.90
C CYS A 275 -12.65 4.97 -14.19
N VAL A 276 -11.43 4.49 -14.46
CA VAL A 276 -10.89 3.29 -13.81
C VAL A 276 -10.78 3.47 -12.30
N ASN A 277 -10.24 4.60 -11.83
CA ASN A 277 -9.99 4.85 -10.42
C ASN A 277 -11.25 5.07 -9.58
N SER A 278 -12.30 5.65 -10.18
CA SER A 278 -13.58 5.92 -9.51
C SER A 278 -14.41 4.66 -9.25
N HIS A 279 -14.13 3.56 -9.96
CA HIS A 279 -14.83 2.29 -9.81
C HIS A 279 -14.02 1.30 -8.97
N TYR A 280 -14.62 0.79 -7.91
CA TYR A 280 -14.03 -0.28 -7.11
C TYR A 280 -14.18 -1.61 -7.85
N SER A 281 -13.15 -2.00 -8.61
CA SER A 281 -12.98 -3.35 -9.16
C SER A 281 -11.84 -4.04 -8.40
N PRO A 282 -12.14 -5.08 -7.60
CA PRO A 282 -11.09 -5.83 -6.92
C PRO A 282 -10.20 -6.55 -7.95
N ASN A 283 -8.91 -6.69 -7.63
CA ASN A 283 -7.95 -7.45 -8.44
C ASN A 283 -7.72 -6.88 -9.85
N LYS A 284 -7.90 -5.57 -10.04
CA LYS A 284 -7.47 -4.87 -11.25
C LYS A 284 -6.00 -4.44 -11.17
N ILE A 285 -5.37 -4.31 -12.32
CA ILE A 285 -4.14 -3.57 -12.54
C ILE A 285 -4.45 -2.51 -13.59
N LEU A 286 -3.94 -1.29 -13.39
CA LEU A 286 -3.96 -0.24 -14.39
C LEU A 286 -2.56 -0.02 -14.99
N LEU A 287 -2.46 -0.09 -16.32
CA LEU A 287 -1.24 0.18 -17.07
C LEU A 287 -1.43 1.35 -18.03
N LEU A 288 -0.44 2.24 -18.10
CA LEU A 288 -0.38 3.27 -19.14
C LEU A 288 0.67 2.87 -20.18
N ALA A 289 0.20 2.63 -21.41
CA ALA A 289 1.03 2.46 -22.59
C ALA A 289 1.28 3.86 -23.18
N ASP A 290 2.35 4.51 -22.73
CA ASP A 290 2.75 5.87 -23.12
C ASP A 290 3.37 5.97 -24.53
N GLY A 291 3.79 4.86 -25.13
CA GLY A 291 4.42 4.80 -26.45
C GLY A 291 5.94 4.92 -26.40
N ASN A 292 6.52 5.03 -25.21
CA ASN A 292 7.95 5.04 -25.02
C ASN A 292 8.48 3.60 -25.04
N HIS A 293 8.90 3.14 -26.21
CA HIS A 293 9.47 1.80 -26.41
C HIS A 293 10.77 1.53 -25.61
N GLN A 294 11.40 2.57 -25.03
CA GLN A 294 12.58 2.43 -24.18
C GLN A 294 12.23 2.29 -22.69
N SER A 295 10.96 2.48 -22.33
CA SER A 295 10.50 2.38 -20.94
C SER A 295 10.51 0.94 -20.42
N PHE A 296 10.49 0.79 -19.09
CA PHE A 296 10.50 -0.51 -18.42
C PHE A 296 9.34 -1.41 -18.89
N LEU A 297 8.12 -0.86 -18.93
CA LEU A 297 6.93 -1.60 -19.32
C LEU A 297 6.99 -2.10 -20.75
N TYR A 298 7.41 -1.28 -21.72
CA TYR A 298 7.52 -1.71 -23.11
C TYR A 298 8.60 -2.77 -23.34
N LYS A 299 9.71 -2.70 -22.59
CA LYS A 299 10.75 -3.74 -22.61
C LYS A 299 10.26 -5.07 -22.02
N THR A 300 9.35 -4.99 -21.06
CA THR A 300 8.91 -6.14 -20.26
C THR A 300 7.64 -6.79 -20.81
N LEU A 301 6.76 -5.99 -21.43
CA LEU A 301 5.48 -6.40 -22.00
C LEU A 301 5.42 -6.06 -23.49
N PRO A 302 5.96 -6.94 -24.37
CA PRO A 302 6.04 -6.66 -25.81
C PRO A 302 4.67 -6.37 -26.46
N PHE A 303 3.58 -6.93 -25.92
CA PHE A 303 2.23 -6.73 -26.46
C PHE A 303 1.77 -5.27 -26.42
N LEU A 304 2.33 -4.43 -25.53
CA LEU A 304 2.00 -3.00 -25.47
C LEU A 304 2.33 -2.27 -26.78
N SER A 305 3.31 -2.76 -27.56
CA SER A 305 3.65 -2.20 -28.88
C SER A 305 2.59 -2.49 -29.94
N ALA A 306 1.73 -3.50 -29.74
CA ALA A 306 0.66 -3.83 -30.66
C ALA A 306 -0.63 -3.02 -30.41
N LEU A 307 -0.75 -2.36 -29.24
CA LEU A 307 -1.91 -1.55 -28.89
C LEU A 307 -1.90 -0.23 -29.66
N GLN A 308 -3.06 0.16 -30.19
CA GLN A 308 -3.20 1.31 -31.08
C GLN A 308 -4.23 2.31 -30.52
N MET A 309 -3.99 3.60 -30.75
CA MET A 309 -5.02 4.60 -30.52
C MET A 309 -6.09 4.49 -31.60
N LYS A 310 -7.36 4.66 -31.24
CA LYS A 310 -8.49 4.64 -32.17
C LYS A 310 -8.88 6.07 -32.54
N GLY A 311 -8.62 6.44 -33.79
CA GLY A 311 -8.96 7.77 -34.31
C GLY A 311 -8.29 8.91 -33.54
N ASP A 312 -7.01 8.73 -33.24
CA ASP A 312 -6.15 9.68 -32.49
C ASP A 312 -6.64 10.01 -31.07
N LYS A 313 -7.50 9.17 -30.49
CA LYS A 313 -7.95 9.28 -29.08
C LYS A 313 -7.28 8.26 -28.18
N ALA A 314 -7.09 8.62 -26.91
CA ALA A 314 -6.73 7.68 -25.87
C ALA A 314 -7.70 6.49 -25.89
N THR A 315 -7.12 5.29 -25.78
CA THR A 315 -7.85 4.05 -26.01
C THR A 315 -7.60 3.08 -24.88
N ALA A 316 -8.66 2.63 -24.23
CA ALA A 316 -8.58 1.63 -23.17
C ALA A 316 -8.89 0.22 -23.71
N TYR A 317 -8.15 -0.74 -23.18
CA TYR A 317 -8.28 -2.16 -23.40
C TYR A 317 -8.48 -2.84 -22.05
N LEU A 318 -9.49 -3.70 -21.93
CA LEU A 318 -9.65 -4.56 -20.77
C LEU A 318 -9.18 -5.96 -21.15
N CYS A 319 -8.05 -6.39 -20.59
CA CYS A 319 -7.45 -7.68 -20.85
C CYS A 319 -7.60 -8.62 -19.64
N GLN A 320 -7.88 -9.88 -19.94
CA GLN A 320 -8.00 -10.97 -18.96
C GLN A 320 -7.59 -12.28 -19.63
N ASP A 321 -6.81 -13.12 -18.94
CA ASP A 321 -6.32 -14.40 -19.46
C ASP A 321 -5.73 -14.30 -20.89
N HIS A 322 -4.88 -13.29 -21.11
CA HIS A 322 -4.24 -13.00 -22.40
C HIS A 322 -5.19 -12.63 -23.55
N THR A 323 -6.46 -12.33 -23.25
CA THR A 323 -7.46 -11.87 -24.23
C THR A 323 -7.93 -10.48 -23.87
N CYS A 324 -7.87 -9.55 -24.82
CA CYS A 324 -8.36 -8.18 -24.65
C CYS A 324 -9.74 -7.98 -25.26
N SER A 325 -10.55 -7.13 -24.63
CA SER A 325 -11.81 -6.64 -25.18
C SER A 325 -11.60 -5.83 -26.46
N LEU A 326 -12.69 -5.49 -27.14
CA LEU A 326 -12.65 -4.43 -28.15
C LEU A 326 -12.20 -3.10 -27.51
N PRO A 327 -11.39 -2.29 -28.23
CA PRO A 327 -10.92 -1.00 -27.73
C PRO A 327 -12.06 0.00 -27.58
N VAL A 328 -12.06 0.72 -26.46
CA VAL A 328 -13.03 1.79 -26.16
C VAL A 328 -12.30 3.11 -25.94
N THR A 329 -12.99 4.21 -26.25
CA THR A 329 -12.40 5.57 -26.20
C THR A 329 -13.18 6.53 -25.32
N SER A 330 -14.26 6.08 -24.66
CA SER A 330 -15.02 6.91 -23.71
C SER A 330 -15.09 6.27 -22.33
N ALA A 331 -15.20 7.10 -21.30
CA ALA A 331 -15.36 6.66 -19.92
C ALA A 331 -16.61 5.80 -19.72
N GLU A 332 -17.73 6.13 -20.36
CA GLU A 332 -18.99 5.37 -20.19
C GLU A 332 -18.88 3.94 -20.75
N GLU A 333 -18.23 3.78 -21.90
CA GLU A 333 -17.96 2.46 -22.49
C GLU A 333 -17.01 1.66 -21.60
N LEU A 334 -15.94 2.29 -21.12
CA LEU A 334 -14.96 1.66 -20.22
C LEU A 334 -15.60 1.23 -18.90
N GLN A 335 -16.38 2.10 -18.26
CA GLN A 335 -17.12 1.77 -17.03
C GLN A 335 -18.05 0.58 -17.25
N SER A 336 -18.78 0.57 -18.37
CA SER A 336 -19.68 -0.53 -18.72
C SER A 336 -18.93 -1.85 -18.92
N LEU A 337 -17.73 -1.82 -19.51
CA LEU A 337 -16.88 -3.00 -19.65
C LEU A 337 -16.39 -3.51 -18.29
N ILE A 338 -15.89 -2.62 -17.44
CA ILE A 338 -15.39 -2.98 -16.10
C ILE A 338 -16.51 -3.62 -15.27
N ILE A 339 -17.69 -3.00 -15.20
CA ILE A 339 -18.85 -3.52 -14.45
C ILE A 339 -19.29 -4.89 -14.98
N LYS A 340 -19.28 -5.10 -16.30
CA LYS A 340 -19.65 -6.40 -16.88
C LYS A 340 -18.66 -7.50 -16.52
N SER A 341 -17.37 -7.17 -16.43
CA SER A 341 -16.34 -8.13 -16.03
C SER A 341 -16.41 -8.50 -14.53
N ASP A 342 -16.96 -7.61 -13.69
CA ASP A 342 -17.10 -7.81 -12.24
C ASP A 342 -18.26 -8.74 -11.86
N LYS A 343 -19.15 -9.07 -12.81
CA LYS A 343 -20.24 -10.03 -12.65
C LYS A 343 -19.79 -11.43 -13.04
#